data_AF-A0A4Y2SKM3-F1
#
_entry.id   AF-A0A4Y2SKM3-F1
#
_cell.length_a   1.000
_cell.length_b   1.000
_cell.length_c   1.000
_cell.angle_alpha   90.00
_cell.angle_beta   90.00
_cell.angle_gamma   90.00
#
_symmetry.space_group_name_H-M   'P 1'
#
loop_
_entity.id
_entity.type
_entity.pdbx_description
1 polymer ?
#
loop_
_entity_poly.entity_id
_entity_poly.type
_entity_poly.pdbx_seq_one_letter_code
_entity_poly.pdbx_strand_id
1 'polypeptide(L)'
;MPLIIKEKDVEWQESKDKVLIVVPLSSRVDVKPSVLITSKYLKVSSPPYLWECFLFGSVDPERSFVRITGDNVSFELQKSVDEMWNALSHSQAGYETYRKEQREAAFEENQNRLQKSLESNLERKQTVHRESIRRQMELEELDRQVIEREKMLENQKAAEEIRRKKEQLKANMIAQKRYFNNGN
;
A
#
# COMPACT_ATOMS: atom_id res chain seq x y z
N MET A 1 -0.97 -20.62 34.30
CA MET A 1 -2.18 -19.76 34.21
C MET A 1 -1.72 -18.34 33.98
N PRO A 2 -2.34 -17.59 33.05
CA PRO A 2 -1.96 -16.20 32.81
C PRO A 2 -2.35 -15.31 34.00
N LEU A 3 -1.56 -14.27 34.25
CA LEU A 3 -1.85 -13.20 35.19
C LEU A 3 -2.79 -12.20 34.52
N ILE A 4 -4.02 -12.10 35.03
CA ILE A 4 -5.02 -11.18 34.50
C ILE A 4 -4.81 -9.79 35.10
N ILE A 5 -4.48 -8.83 34.25
CA ILE A 5 -4.45 -7.41 34.63
C ILE A 5 -5.90 -6.93 34.73
N LYS A 6 -6.27 -6.30 35.84
CA LYS A 6 -7.63 -5.81 36.05
C LYS A 6 -7.73 -4.35 35.57
N GLU A 7 -8.94 -3.92 35.24
CA GLU A 7 -9.21 -2.53 34.84
C GLU A 7 -8.75 -1.50 35.87
N LYS A 8 -8.83 -1.83 37.17
CA LYS A 8 -8.34 -0.96 38.26
C LYS A 8 -6.82 -0.74 38.27
N ASP A 9 -6.07 -1.62 37.61
CA ASP A 9 -4.60 -1.56 37.55
C ASP A 9 -4.14 -0.83 36.27
N VAL A 10 -5.08 -0.35 35.46
CA VAL A 10 -4.85 0.35 34.20
C VAL A 10 -5.18 1.82 34.39
N GLU A 11 -4.30 2.69 33.89
CA GLU A 11 -4.55 4.12 33.85
C GLU A 11 -5.23 4.45 32.53
N TRP A 12 -6.31 5.24 32.56
CA TRP A 12 -6.95 5.72 31.35
C TRP A 12 -7.42 7.15 31.52
N GLN A 13 -7.46 7.85 30.40
CA GLN A 13 -7.94 9.23 30.30
C GLN A 13 -8.78 9.33 29.04
N GLU A 14 -9.78 10.20 29.04
CA GLU A 14 -10.57 10.46 27.85
C GLU A 14 -10.68 11.95 27.54
N SER A 15 -10.87 12.20 26.27
CA SER A 15 -11.36 13.46 25.72
C SER A 15 -12.64 13.17 24.96
N LYS A 16 -13.25 14.20 24.38
CA LYS A 16 -14.50 14.04 23.64
C LYS A 16 -14.35 13.11 22.43
N ASP A 17 -13.19 13.13 21.77
CA ASP A 17 -12.89 12.44 20.52
C ASP A 17 -11.92 11.25 20.68
N LYS A 18 -11.21 11.17 21.81
CA LYS A 18 -10.14 10.19 22.04
C LYS A 18 -10.19 9.52 23.40
N VAL A 19 -9.61 8.33 23.48
CA VAL A 19 -9.34 7.61 24.73
C VAL A 19 -7.88 7.19 24.77
N LEU A 20 -7.20 7.53 25.85
CA LEU A 20 -5.84 7.11 26.16
C LEU A 20 -5.89 6.02 27.22
N ILE A 21 -5.24 4.88 27.00
CA ILE A 21 -5.20 3.77 27.94
C ILE A 21 -3.75 3.31 28.10
N VAL A 22 -3.28 3.15 29.34
CA VAL A 22 -1.94 2.69 29.68
C VAL A 22 -2.05 1.43 30.52
N VAL A 23 -1.68 0.30 29.91
CA VAL A 23 -1.69 -1.02 30.55
C VAL A 23 -0.28 -1.31 31.06
N PRO A 24 -0.04 -1.32 32.38
CA PRO A 24 1.28 -1.61 32.92
C PRO A 24 1.61 -3.09 32.77
N LEU A 25 2.81 -3.37 32.25
CA LEU A 25 3.39 -4.70 32.21
C LEU A 25 4.50 -4.73 33.27
N SER A 26 4.16 -5.16 34.48
CA SER A 26 4.99 -5.01 35.70
C SER A 26 6.38 -5.68 35.67
N SER A 27 6.74 -6.37 34.59
CA SER A 27 8.06 -6.96 34.37
C SER A 27 8.55 -6.62 32.97
N ARG A 28 9.86 -6.42 32.82
CA ARG A 28 10.52 -6.28 31.52
C ARG A 28 10.10 -7.45 30.63
N VAL A 29 9.39 -7.13 29.56
CA VAL A 29 8.86 -8.18 28.70
C VAL A 29 9.95 -8.62 27.72
N ASP A 30 10.44 -9.85 27.89
CA ASP A 30 11.42 -10.43 26.96
C ASP A 30 10.79 -10.76 25.59
N VAL A 31 9.46 -10.92 25.55
CA VAL A 31 8.67 -11.27 24.36
C VAL A 31 7.81 -10.08 23.96
N LYS A 32 7.81 -9.70 22.68
CA LYS A 32 6.93 -8.61 22.21
C LYS A 32 5.44 -8.94 22.52
N PRO A 33 4.71 -8.06 23.23
CA PRO A 33 3.27 -8.20 23.46
C PRO A 33 2.50 -8.32 22.15
N SER A 34 1.56 -9.25 22.11
CA SER A 34 0.54 -9.34 21.06
C SER A 34 -0.62 -8.43 21.43
N VAL A 35 -1.01 -7.54 20.52
CA VAL A 35 -2.07 -6.56 20.72
C VAL A 35 -3.12 -6.72 19.64
N LEU A 36 -4.38 -6.75 20.05
CA LEU A 36 -5.55 -6.73 19.18
C LEU A 36 -6.40 -5.50 19.52
N ILE A 37 -6.71 -4.72 18.49
CA ILE A 37 -7.60 -3.56 18.54
C ILE A 37 -8.72 -3.80 17.52
N THR A 38 -9.94 -3.75 18.00
CA THR A 38 -11.17 -3.75 17.20
C THR A 38 -12.09 -2.63 17.68
N SER A 39 -13.23 -2.47 17.00
CA SER A 39 -14.16 -1.38 17.26
C SER A 39 -14.65 -1.28 18.71
N LYS A 40 -14.85 -2.40 19.41
CA LYS A 40 -15.38 -2.42 20.80
C LYS A 40 -14.57 -3.26 21.76
N TYR A 41 -13.47 -3.86 21.32
CA TYR A 41 -12.72 -4.81 22.11
C TYR A 41 -11.21 -4.63 21.94
N LEU A 42 -10.52 -4.67 23.07
CA LEU A 42 -9.07 -4.60 23.14
C LEU A 42 -8.54 -5.83 23.85
N LYS A 43 -7.41 -6.34 23.37
CA LYS A 43 -6.69 -7.43 24.01
C LYS A 43 -5.19 -7.20 23.94
N VAL A 44 -4.53 -7.35 25.09
CA VAL A 44 -3.08 -7.40 25.21
C VAL A 44 -2.71 -8.75 25.80
N SER A 45 -1.87 -9.50 25.08
CA SER A 45 -1.38 -10.81 25.50
C SER A 45 0.14 -10.80 25.51
N SER A 46 0.73 -10.96 26.69
CA SER A 46 2.16 -10.87 26.91
C SER A 46 2.57 -11.80 28.06
N PRO A 47 2.91 -13.07 27.80
CA PRO A 47 3.12 -14.06 28.85
C PRO A 47 4.05 -13.57 29.98
N PRO A 48 3.66 -13.72 31.27
CA PRO A 48 2.45 -14.39 31.76
C PRO A 48 1.18 -13.53 31.75
N TYR A 49 1.22 -12.26 31.36
CA TYR A 49 0.11 -11.30 31.45
C TYR A 49 -0.93 -11.42 30.33
N LEU A 50 -2.19 -11.20 30.69
CA LEU A 50 -3.31 -11.03 29.77
C LEU A 50 -4.20 -9.88 30.26
N TRP A 51 -4.58 -9.00 29.35
CA TRP A 51 -5.56 -7.95 29.59
C TRP A 51 -6.60 -7.95 28.47
N GLU A 52 -7.86 -7.83 28.85
CA GLU A 52 -9.00 -7.69 27.95
C GLU A 52 -9.83 -6.50 28.42
N CYS A 53 -10.30 -5.68 27.48
CA CYS A 53 -11.22 -4.58 27.76
C CYS A 53 -12.33 -4.53 26.72
N PHE A 54 -13.56 -4.42 27.20
CA PHE A 54 -14.77 -4.30 26.39
C PHE A 54 -15.25 -2.87 26.46
N LEU A 55 -14.90 -2.07 25.45
CA LEU A 55 -15.05 -0.62 25.48
C LEU A 55 -16.51 -0.19 25.63
N PHE A 56 -16.72 0.93 26.31
CA PHE A 56 -18.04 1.55 26.46
C PHE A 56 -18.65 1.92 25.09
N GLY A 57 -17.88 2.61 24.25
CA GLY A 57 -18.28 3.04 22.92
C GLY A 57 -17.43 2.39 21.83
N SER A 58 -17.79 2.65 20.57
CA SER A 58 -16.98 2.22 19.44
C SER A 58 -15.82 3.17 19.14
N VAL A 59 -14.70 2.59 18.73
CA VAL A 59 -13.50 3.29 18.25
C VAL A 59 -13.24 2.95 16.79
N ASP A 60 -12.46 3.79 16.12
CA ASP A 60 -11.92 3.54 14.79
C ASP A 60 -10.54 2.87 14.91
N PRO A 61 -10.41 1.56 14.64
CA PRO A 61 -9.13 0.87 14.77
C PRO A 61 -8.05 1.35 13.80
N GLU A 62 -8.44 1.90 12.64
CA GLU A 62 -7.49 2.35 11.60
C GLU A 62 -6.88 3.71 11.94
N ARG A 63 -7.59 4.53 12.72
CA ARG A 63 -7.10 5.82 13.23
C ARG A 63 -6.54 5.74 14.65
N SER A 64 -6.54 4.55 15.23
CA SER A 64 -6.04 4.30 16.57
C SER A 64 -4.60 3.80 16.54
N PHE A 65 -3.80 4.17 17.54
CA PHE A 65 -2.40 3.83 17.64
C PHE A 65 -2.12 3.05 18.92
N VAL A 66 -1.17 2.11 18.82
CA VAL A 66 -0.59 1.44 19.99
C VAL A 66 0.89 1.68 20.03
N ARG A 67 1.39 2.02 21.21
CA ARG A 67 2.80 2.11 21.52
C ARG A 67 3.13 1.10 22.61
N ILE A 68 4.05 0.21 22.27
CA ILE A 68 4.56 -0.80 23.19
C ILE A 68 5.90 -0.29 23.72
N THR A 69 5.97 -0.07 25.02
CA THR A 69 7.21 0.22 25.75
C THR A 69 7.54 -0.99 26.63
N GLY A 70 8.81 -1.19 26.99
CA GLY A 70 9.25 -2.43 27.66
C GLY A 70 8.57 -2.73 29.00
N ASP A 71 7.88 -1.75 29.56
CA ASP A 71 7.20 -1.73 30.85
C ASP A 71 5.69 -1.45 30.75
N ASN A 72 5.16 -1.04 29.59
CA ASN A 72 3.73 -0.76 29.42
C ASN A 72 3.28 -0.81 27.95
N VAL A 73 1.97 -0.96 27.76
CA VAL A 73 1.30 -0.81 26.45
C VAL A 73 0.37 0.38 26.54
N SER A 74 0.64 1.41 25.74
CA SER A 74 -0.19 2.59 25.63
C SER A 74 -1.02 2.57 24.35
N PHE A 75 -2.30 2.88 24.47
CA PHE A 75 -3.25 3.01 23.40
C PHE A 75 -3.67 4.47 23.27
N GLU A 76 -3.69 4.98 22.04
CA GLU A 76 -4.36 6.21 21.67
C GLU A 76 -5.49 5.84 20.70
N LEU A 77 -6.71 5.79 21.21
CA LEU A 77 -7.88 5.34 20.46
C LEU A 77 -8.70 6.53 19.99
N GLN A 78 -9.07 6.53 18.71
CA GLN A 78 -9.99 7.51 18.15
C GLN A 78 -11.42 7.01 18.31
N LYS A 79 -12.28 7.75 19.02
CA LYS A 79 -13.70 7.42 19.14
C LYS A 79 -14.38 7.57 17.78
N SER A 80 -15.34 6.70 17.49
CA SER A 80 -16.17 6.80 16.29
C SER A 80 -17.22 7.92 16.40
N VAL A 81 -17.61 8.26 17.63
CA VAL A 81 -18.56 9.32 17.96
C VAL A 81 -17.94 10.21 19.03
N ASP A 82 -18.03 11.52 18.84
CA ASP A 82 -17.52 12.52 19.77
C ASP A 82 -18.41 12.62 21.03
N GLU A 83 -18.15 11.78 22.03
CA GLU A 83 -18.89 11.70 23.28
C GLU A 83 -17.99 11.41 24.48
N MET A 84 -18.37 11.89 25.66
CA MET A 84 -17.73 11.50 26.93
C MET A 84 -18.32 10.18 27.40
N TRP A 85 -17.48 9.17 27.61
CA TRP A 85 -17.94 7.83 28.01
C TRP A 85 -18.18 7.76 29.52
N ASN A 86 -17.40 8.47 30.33
CA ASN A 86 -17.39 8.44 31.79
C ASN A 86 -17.04 7.07 32.42
N ALA A 87 -16.94 6.01 31.61
CA ALA A 87 -16.50 4.68 31.97
C ALA A 87 -15.70 4.09 30.79
N LEU A 88 -14.65 3.34 31.10
CA LEU A 88 -13.85 2.68 30.07
C LEU A 88 -14.58 1.46 29.50
N SER A 89 -15.10 0.61 30.39
CA SER A 89 -15.80 -0.62 30.02
C SER A 89 -17.32 -0.44 29.89
N HIS A 90 -17.93 -1.19 28.98
CA HIS A 90 -19.39 -1.26 28.85
C HIS A 90 -20.02 -1.86 30.12
N SER A 91 -21.21 -1.39 30.51
CA SER A 91 -21.90 -1.85 31.73
C SER A 91 -22.16 -3.36 31.74
N GLN A 92 -22.35 -3.95 30.56
CA GLN A 92 -22.56 -5.39 30.40
C GLN A 92 -21.27 -6.21 30.35
N ALA A 93 -20.09 -5.59 30.46
CA ALA A 93 -18.80 -6.28 30.46
C ALA A 93 -18.62 -7.24 31.65
N GLY A 94 -19.52 -7.26 32.64
CA GLY A 94 -19.56 -8.27 33.69
C GLY A 94 -20.22 -9.60 33.30
N TYR A 95 -21.03 -9.62 32.23
CA TYR A 95 -21.78 -10.80 31.80
C TYR A 95 -20.98 -11.61 30.77
N GLU A 96 -20.80 -12.91 31.01
CA GLU A 96 -19.99 -13.76 30.12
C GLU A 96 -20.62 -13.92 28.72
N THR A 97 -21.94 -13.88 28.61
CA THR A 97 -22.64 -13.90 27.30
C THR A 97 -22.23 -12.71 26.44
N TYR A 98 -22.26 -11.50 27.01
CA TYR A 98 -21.81 -10.28 26.32
C TYR A 98 -20.32 -10.37 25.95
N ARG A 99 -19.47 -10.84 26.87
CA ARG A 99 -18.04 -11.01 26.56
C ARG A 99 -17.80 -11.96 25.40
N LYS A 100 -18.54 -13.07 25.36
CA LYS A 100 -18.44 -14.05 24.29
C LYS A 100 -18.84 -13.45 22.95
N GLU A 101 -19.99 -12.77 22.90
CA GLU A 101 -20.48 -12.08 21.69
C GLU A 101 -19.46 -11.03 21.19
N GLN A 102 -18.91 -10.22 22.09
CA GLN A 102 -17.90 -9.22 21.71
C GLN A 102 -16.60 -9.83 21.23
N ARG A 103 -16.15 -10.96 21.81
CA ARG A 103 -14.97 -11.70 21.33
C ARG A 103 -15.20 -12.29 19.94
N GLU A 104 -16.38 -12.85 19.67
CA GLU A 104 -16.76 -13.38 18.36
C GLU A 104 -16.83 -12.26 17.32
N ALA A 105 -17.50 -11.15 17.62
CA ALA A 105 -17.55 -9.98 16.76
C ALA A 105 -16.15 -9.40 16.47
N ALA A 106 -15.28 -9.33 17.49
CA ALA A 106 -13.90 -8.89 17.32
C ALA A 106 -13.08 -9.83 16.42
N PHE A 107 -13.32 -11.13 16.51
CA PHE A 107 -12.67 -12.11 15.65
C PHE A 107 -13.10 -11.94 14.19
N GLU A 108 -14.40 -11.83 13.92
CA GLU A 108 -14.93 -11.58 12.58
C GLU A 108 -14.45 -10.24 12.00
N GLU A 109 -14.47 -9.17 12.79
CA GLU A 109 -13.99 -7.85 12.37
C GLU A 109 -12.51 -7.91 11.95
N ASN A 110 -11.68 -8.58 12.75
CA ASN A 110 -10.27 -8.72 12.45
C ASN A 110 -10.02 -9.59 11.21
N GLN A 111 -10.77 -10.68 11.03
CA GLN A 111 -10.68 -11.51 9.82
C GLN A 111 -11.08 -10.72 8.56
N ASN A 112 -12.20 -10.02 8.61
CA ASN A 112 -12.67 -9.18 7.52
C ASN A 112 -11.65 -8.09 7.16
N ARG A 113 -11.02 -7.46 8.17
CA ARG A 113 -9.96 -6.47 7.96
C ARG A 113 -8.74 -7.08 7.26
N LEU A 114 -8.29 -8.24 7.72
CA LEU A 114 -7.16 -8.94 7.10
C LEU A 114 -7.46 -9.31 5.64
N GLN A 115 -8.66 -9.81 5.36
CA GLN A 115 -9.09 -10.13 3.99
C GLN A 115 -9.11 -8.89 3.09
N LYS A 116 -9.72 -7.78 3.54
CA LYS A 116 -9.75 -6.52 2.78
C LYS A 116 -8.35 -5.98 2.49
N SER A 117 -7.44 -6.08 3.45
CA SER A 117 -6.04 -5.67 3.27
C SER A 117 -5.33 -6.53 2.22
N LEU A 118 -5.57 -7.85 2.22
CA LEU A 118 -5.03 -8.75 1.20
C LEU A 118 -5.56 -8.41 -0.19
N GLU A 119 -6.88 -8.24 -0.32
CA GLU A 119 -7.53 -7.87 -1.59
C GLU A 119 -7.00 -6.55 -2.14
N SER A 120 -6.95 -5.49 -1.32
CA SER A 120 -6.40 -4.18 -1.73
C SER A 120 -4.92 -4.25 -2.13
N ASN A 121 -4.11 -5.04 -1.40
CA ASN A 121 -2.71 -5.25 -1.78
C ASN A 121 -2.56 -6.00 -3.12
N LEU A 122 -3.45 -6.95 -3.42
CA LEU A 122 -3.46 -7.63 -4.72
C LEU A 122 -3.85 -6.67 -5.85
N GLU A 123 -4.91 -5.88 -5.66
CA GLU A 123 -5.33 -4.86 -6.62
C GLU A 123 -4.22 -3.83 -6.88
N ARG A 124 -3.55 -3.37 -5.82
CA ARG A 124 -2.40 -2.45 -5.94
C ARG A 124 -1.25 -3.05 -6.74
N LYS A 125 -0.94 -4.34 -6.54
CA LYS A 125 0.10 -5.01 -7.33
C LYS A 125 -0.30 -5.15 -8.80
N GLN A 126 -1.56 -5.50 -9.07
CA GLN A 126 -2.07 -5.64 -10.43
C GLN A 126 -2.10 -4.31 -11.19
N THR A 127 -2.51 -3.24 -10.53
CA THR A 127 -2.53 -1.87 -11.10
C THR A 127 -1.12 -1.41 -11.44
N VAL A 128 -0.18 -1.48 -10.49
CA VAL A 128 1.24 -1.13 -10.73
C VAL A 128 1.83 -1.96 -11.87
N HIS A 129 1.54 -3.27 -11.92
CA HIS A 129 2.02 -4.13 -12.99
C HIS A 129 1.48 -3.71 -14.36
N ARG A 130 0.18 -3.42 -14.45
CA ARG A 130 -0.47 -2.96 -15.69
C ARG A 130 0.10 -1.62 -16.16
N GLU A 131 0.30 -0.68 -15.24
CA GLU A 131 0.88 0.63 -15.55
C GLU A 131 2.34 0.50 -16.04
N SER A 132 3.11 -0.39 -15.42
CA SER A 132 4.49 -0.68 -15.85
C SER A 132 4.53 -1.25 -17.27
N ILE A 133 3.68 -2.23 -17.59
CA ILE A 133 3.60 -2.80 -18.95
C ILE A 133 3.20 -1.72 -19.95
N ARG A 134 2.18 -0.92 -19.63
CA ARG A 134 1.74 0.19 -20.48
C ARG A 134 2.88 1.15 -20.78
N ARG A 135 3.64 1.53 -19.74
CA ARG A 135 4.77 2.44 -19.90
C ARG A 135 5.88 1.84 -20.76
N GLN A 136 6.15 0.55 -20.62
CA GLN A 136 7.12 -0.16 -21.45
C GLN A 136 6.69 -0.16 -22.92
N MET A 137 5.42 -0.47 -23.21
CA MET A 137 4.90 -0.43 -24.59
C MET A 137 5.01 0.97 -25.20
N GLU A 138 4.72 2.02 -24.43
CA GLU A 138 4.87 3.41 -24.88
C GLU A 138 6.33 3.74 -25.25
N LEU A 139 7.30 3.27 -24.47
CA LEU A 139 8.72 3.46 -24.76
C LEU A 139 9.16 2.69 -26.01
N GLU A 140 8.77 1.41 -26.11
CA GLU A 140 9.09 0.56 -27.26
C GLU A 140 8.51 1.13 -28.58
N GLU A 141 7.30 1.69 -28.52
CA GLU A 141 6.69 2.34 -29.68
C GLU A 141 7.42 3.63 -30.09
N LEU A 142 7.84 4.45 -29.12
CA LEU A 142 8.67 5.63 -29.39
C LEU A 142 10.01 5.23 -30.03
N ASP A 143 10.66 4.21 -29.52
CA ASP A 143 11.93 3.70 -30.06
C ASP A 143 11.74 3.17 -31.48
N ARG A 144 10.66 2.42 -31.74
CA ARG A 144 10.32 1.95 -33.10
C ARG A 144 10.14 3.11 -34.06
N GLN A 145 9.43 4.16 -33.66
CA GLN A 145 9.20 5.34 -34.51
C GLN A 145 10.49 6.12 -34.80
N VAL A 146 11.47 6.12 -33.89
CA VAL A 146 12.79 6.70 -34.13
C VAL A 146 13.54 5.87 -35.17
N ILE A 147 13.60 4.55 -34.99
CA ILE A 147 14.28 3.63 -35.90
C ILE A 147 13.67 3.70 -37.31
N GLU A 148 12.34 3.74 -37.43
CA GLU A 148 11.67 3.86 -38.72
C GLU A 148 11.97 5.18 -39.42
N ARG A 149 11.97 6.30 -38.68
CA ARG A 149 12.36 7.60 -39.23
C ARG A 149 13.79 7.60 -39.74
N GLU A 150 14.73 7.03 -38.99
CA GLU A 150 16.12 6.92 -39.41
C GLU A 150 16.27 6.06 -40.68
N LYS A 151 15.61 4.90 -40.73
CA LYS A 151 15.58 4.04 -41.93
C LYS A 151 15.02 4.76 -43.14
N MET A 152 13.93 5.52 -42.99
CA MET A 152 13.35 6.30 -44.07
C MET A 152 14.32 7.36 -44.59
N LEU A 153 14.99 8.08 -43.69
CA LEU A 153 15.98 9.10 -44.04
C LEU A 153 17.17 8.51 -44.79
N GLU A 154 17.70 7.37 -44.34
CA GLU A 154 18.80 6.69 -45.00
C GLU A 154 18.40 6.17 -46.39
N ASN A 155 17.21 5.57 -46.51
CA ASN A 155 16.67 5.11 -47.80
C ASN A 155 16.47 6.27 -48.79
N GLN A 156 16.00 7.43 -48.32
CA GLN A 156 15.86 8.63 -49.16
C GLN A 156 17.22 9.11 -49.68
N LYS A 157 18.23 9.21 -48.80
CA LYS A 157 19.61 9.58 -49.19
C LYS A 157 20.18 8.62 -50.23
N ALA A 158 20.04 7.31 -50.00
CA ALA A 158 20.50 6.29 -50.94
C ALA A 158 19.80 6.39 -52.31
N ALA A 159 18.48 6.63 -52.32
CA ALA A 159 17.71 6.82 -53.54
C ALA A 159 18.16 8.06 -54.34
N GLU A 160 18.43 9.18 -53.65
CA GLU A 160 18.97 10.40 -54.26
C GLU A 160 20.36 10.19 -54.85
N GLU A 161 21.25 9.50 -54.13
CA GLU A 161 22.59 9.16 -54.64
C GLU A 161 22.52 8.30 -55.91
N ILE A 162 21.66 7.28 -55.91
CA ILE A 162 21.43 6.42 -57.08
C ILE A 162 20.93 7.26 -58.26
N ARG A 163 19.98 8.18 -58.01
CA ARG A 163 19.45 9.07 -59.04
C ARG A 163 20.55 9.97 -59.62
N ARG A 164 21.36 10.61 -58.76
CA ARG A 164 22.48 11.47 -59.18
C ARG A 164 23.50 10.71 -60.02
N LYS A 165 23.88 9.50 -59.60
CA LYS A 165 24.78 8.63 -60.38
C LYS A 165 24.20 8.25 -61.74
N LYS A 166 22.90 7.94 -61.82
CA LYS A 166 22.22 7.66 -63.09
C LYS A 166 22.20 8.87 -64.03
N GLU A 167 21.96 10.07 -63.51
CA GLU A 167 21.98 11.32 -64.28
C GLU A 167 23.38 11.63 -64.81
N GLN A 168 24.43 11.46 -63.99
CA GLN A 168 25.83 11.60 -64.41
C GLN A 168 26.21 10.59 -65.50
N LEU A 169 25.82 9.33 -65.36
CA LEU A 169 26.09 8.29 -66.36
C LEU A 169 25.43 8.65 -67.71
N LYS A 170 24.16 9.10 -67.68
CA LYS A 170 23.44 9.56 -68.87
C LYS A 170 24.14 10.76 -69.52
N ALA A 171 24.53 11.76 -68.73
CA ALA A 171 25.24 12.94 -69.23
C ALA A 171 26.57 12.58 -69.88
N ASN A 172 27.37 11.71 -69.24
CA ASN A 172 28.64 11.22 -69.79
C ASN A 172 28.45 10.43 -71.09
N MET A 173 27.41 9.59 -71.17
CA MET A 173 27.09 8.83 -72.39
C MET A 173 26.66 9.76 -73.54
N ILE A 174 25.90 10.83 -73.24
CA ILE A 174 25.53 11.85 -74.23
C ILE A 174 26.77 12.64 -74.69
N ALA A 175 27.66 13.01 -73.76
CA ALA A 175 28.91 13.69 -74.08
C ALA A 175 29.81 12.82 -74.98
N GLN A 176 30.03 11.54 -74.64
CA GLN A 176 30.81 10.62 -75.47
C GLN A 176 30.22 10.46 -76.88
N LYS A 177 28.90 10.35 -77.02
CA LYS A 177 28.25 10.32 -78.34
C LYS A 177 28.47 11.60 -79.15
N ARG A 178 28.50 12.76 -78.49
CA ARG A 178 28.80 14.05 -79.15
C ARG A 178 30.27 14.16 -79.57
N TYR A 179 31.21 13.70 -78.76
CA TYR A 179 32.63 13.64 -79.13
C TYR A 179 32.88 12.70 -80.31
N PHE A 180 32.19 11.55 -80.36
CA PHE A 180 32.31 10.61 -81.47
C PHE A 180 31.73 11.15 -82.79
N ASN A 181 30.67 11.97 -82.73
CA ASN A 181 30.05 12.55 -83.93
C ASN A 181 30.77 13.80 -84.46
N ASN A 182 31.57 14.50 -83.65
CA ASN A 182 32.30 15.70 -84.07
C ASN A 182 33.78 15.43 -84.43
N GLY A 183 34.22 14.17 -84.40
CA GLY A 183 35.58 13.74 -84.74
C GLY A 183 35.72 13.03 -86.08
N ASN A 184 34.72 13.11 -86.96
CA ASN A 184 34.71 12.58 -88.33
C ASN A 184 34.63 13.71 -89.35
#